data_AF-A0AA35R4I2-F1
#
_entry.id   AF-A0AA35R4I2-F1
#
_cell.length_a   1.000
_cell.length_b   1.000
_cell.length_c   1.000
_cell.angle_alpha   90.00
_cell.angle_beta   90.00
_cell.angle_gamma   90.00
#
_symmetry.space_group_name_H-M   'P 1'
#
loop_
_entity.id
_entity.type
_entity.pdbx_description
1 polymer ?
#
loop_
_entity_poly.entity_id
_entity_poly.type
_entity_poly.pdbx_seq_one_letter_code
_entity_poly.pdbx_strand_id
1 'polypeptide(L)'
;METSEPSRPLSQSSLESVDMSISFSPTVNAGRRKKEELAEAWPVSCVYPVNEILTTEEKYVQSLEQLLTGYRDPLSKWLQNTEEGETFIRKVFLNLDQLLNIHRRLLQSLQNKATDPMEFGQVFVRAVSLFLSLSLSLLSPSLFLLLLALLAFLLFFLLICFHL
;
A
#
# COMPACT_ATOMS: atom_id res chain seq x y z
N MET A 1 54.78 -0.48 -37.20
CA MET A 1 53.66 0.48 -37.07
C MET A 1 52.83 -0.03 -35.90
N GLU A 2 53.22 0.35 -34.68
CA GLU A 2 52.52 -0.01 -33.45
C GLU A 2 51.41 1.01 -33.20
N THR A 3 50.17 0.54 -33.16
CA THR A 3 48.99 1.33 -32.86
C THR A 3 48.79 1.35 -31.34
N SER A 4 49.14 2.46 -30.72
CA SER A 4 48.92 2.74 -29.30
C SER A 4 47.44 3.05 -29.04
N GLU A 5 46.81 2.25 -28.19
CA GLU A 5 45.44 2.49 -27.70
C GLU A 5 45.41 3.64 -26.68
N PRO A 6 44.44 4.56 -26.78
CA PRO A 6 44.26 5.63 -25.81
C PRO A 6 43.51 5.13 -24.56
N SER A 7 44.18 5.22 -23.41
CA SER A 7 43.63 4.89 -22.09
C SER A 7 42.51 5.88 -21.69
N ARG A 8 41.32 5.35 -21.40
CA ARG A 8 40.18 6.15 -20.88
C ARG A 8 40.38 6.48 -19.39
N PRO A 9 40.12 7.73 -18.96
CA PRO A 9 40.12 8.09 -17.55
C PRO A 9 38.89 7.52 -16.83
N LEU A 10 39.12 6.83 -15.72
CA LEU A 10 38.12 6.38 -14.76
C LEU A 10 37.63 7.59 -13.96
N SER A 11 36.42 8.06 -14.25
CA SER A 11 35.72 9.06 -13.45
C SER A 11 35.34 8.45 -12.09
N GLN A 12 36.07 8.80 -11.05
CA GLN A 12 35.71 8.52 -9.66
C GLN A 12 34.56 9.46 -9.25
N SER A 13 33.31 8.98 -9.39
CA SER A 13 32.16 9.65 -8.80
C SER A 13 32.16 9.38 -7.29
N SER A 14 32.56 10.40 -6.52
CA SER A 14 32.44 10.40 -5.05
C SER A 14 30.95 10.44 -4.69
N LEU A 15 30.43 9.30 -4.24
CA LEU A 15 29.15 9.20 -3.55
C LEU A 15 29.34 9.81 -2.16
N GLU A 16 29.03 11.10 -2.03
CA GLU A 16 28.81 11.73 -0.73
C GLU A 16 27.56 11.09 -0.13
N SER A 17 27.77 10.31 0.93
CA SER A 17 26.72 9.77 1.78
C SER A 17 25.99 10.93 2.47
N VAL A 18 24.82 11.29 1.94
CA VAL A 18 23.89 12.19 2.59
C VAL A 18 23.33 11.47 3.82
N ASP A 19 23.94 11.76 4.98
CA ASP A 19 23.44 11.36 6.29
C ASP A 19 22.18 12.17 6.63
N MET A 20 21.03 11.68 6.15
CA MET A 20 19.72 12.18 6.55
C MET A 20 19.38 11.63 7.93
N SER A 21 19.97 12.25 8.95
CA SER A 21 19.63 12.04 10.36
C SER A 21 18.25 12.65 10.64
N ILE A 22 17.19 11.91 10.31
CA ILE A 22 15.84 12.22 10.75
C ILE A 22 15.80 11.95 12.26
N SER A 23 15.93 13.03 13.03
CA SER A 23 15.72 13.08 14.47
C SER A 23 14.26 12.72 14.78
N PHE A 24 13.97 11.43 14.90
CA PHE A 24 12.77 10.95 15.57
C PHE A 24 12.98 11.04 17.07
N SER A 25 12.36 12.02 17.72
CA SER A 25 12.13 11.98 19.15
C SER A 25 11.03 10.93 19.42
N PRO A 26 11.34 9.77 20.01
CA PRO A 26 10.31 8.80 20.31
C PRO A 26 9.60 9.27 21.58
N THR A 27 8.29 9.49 21.47
CA THR A 27 7.39 9.66 22.61
C THR A 27 7.23 8.32 23.33
N VAL A 28 8.30 7.84 23.98
CA VAL A 28 8.41 6.48 24.58
C VAL A 28 7.29 6.22 25.61
N ASN A 29 6.75 7.27 26.24
CA ASN A 29 5.71 7.13 27.25
C ASN A 29 4.31 6.81 26.69
N ALA A 30 4.02 7.13 25.42
CA ALA A 30 2.71 6.82 24.81
C ALA A 30 2.57 5.34 24.44
N GLY A 31 3.66 4.69 24.03
CA GLY A 31 3.66 3.27 23.65
C GLY A 31 3.45 2.32 24.83
N ARG A 32 3.95 2.65 26.02
CA ARG A 32 3.86 1.78 27.20
C ARG A 32 2.42 1.67 27.73
N ARG A 33 1.68 2.78 27.79
CA ARG A 33 0.28 2.80 28.25
C ARG A 33 -0.65 2.00 27.34
N LYS A 34 -0.48 2.12 26.01
CA LYS A 34 -1.28 1.34 25.04
C LYS A 34 -1.11 -0.17 25.20
N LYS A 35 0.10 -0.63 25.57
CA LYS A 35 0.39 -2.05 25.71
C LYS A 35 -0.28 -2.69 26.93
N GLU A 36 -0.41 -1.95 28.02
CA GLU A 36 -1.10 -2.39 29.24
C GLU A 36 -2.62 -2.48 29.01
N GLU A 37 -3.21 -1.49 28.35
CA GLU A 37 -4.64 -1.46 28.00
C GLU A 37 -5.04 -2.60 27.04
N LEU A 38 -4.19 -2.91 26.06
CA LEU A 38 -4.37 -4.05 25.15
C LEU A 38 -4.30 -5.41 25.87
N ALA A 39 -3.47 -5.53 26.91
CA ALA A 39 -3.31 -6.78 27.65
C ALA A 39 -4.52 -7.11 28.53
N GLU A 40 -5.32 -6.12 28.89
CA GLU A 40 -6.58 -6.29 29.61
C GLU A 40 -7.73 -6.70 28.67
N ALA A 41 -7.74 -6.15 27.45
CA ALA A 41 -8.78 -6.39 26.45
C ALA A 41 -8.67 -7.73 25.71
N TRP A 42 -7.45 -8.27 25.57
CA TRP A 42 -7.19 -9.45 24.75
C TRP A 42 -6.61 -10.61 25.56
N PRO A 43 -6.87 -11.86 25.16
CA PRO A 43 -6.05 -12.98 25.58
C PRO A 43 -4.56 -12.67 25.29
N VAL A 44 -3.67 -13.03 26.22
CA VAL A 44 -2.22 -12.74 26.11
C VAL A 44 -1.63 -13.19 24.77
N SER A 45 -2.12 -14.31 24.22
CA SER A 45 -1.72 -14.84 22.91
C SER A 45 -2.10 -13.95 21.72
N CYS A 46 -3.13 -13.11 21.84
CA CYS A 46 -3.64 -12.24 20.79
C CYS A 46 -3.04 -10.83 20.82
N VAL A 47 -2.44 -10.40 21.93
CA VAL A 47 -1.83 -9.07 22.08
C VAL A 47 -0.70 -8.85 21.07
N TYR A 48 0.11 -9.88 20.79
CA TYR A 48 1.22 -9.77 19.84
C TYR A 48 0.72 -9.61 18.39
N PRO A 49 -0.15 -10.50 17.85
CA PRO A 49 -0.70 -10.33 16.51
C PRO A 49 -1.42 -8.99 16.28
N VAL A 50 -2.19 -8.51 17.26
CA VAL A 50 -2.90 -7.22 17.14
C VAL A 50 -1.90 -6.06 17.01
N ASN A 51 -0.85 -6.04 17.83
CA ASN A 51 0.20 -5.04 17.73
C ASN A 51 0.99 -5.14 16.42
N GLU A 52 1.26 -6.36 15.95
CA GLU A 52 1.93 -6.59 14.68
C GLU A 52 1.12 -6.03 13.52
N ILE A 53 -0.19 -6.29 13.47
CA ILE A 53 -1.12 -5.73 12.46
C ILE A 53 -1.08 -4.20 12.48
N LEU A 54 -1.22 -3.57 13.65
CA LEU A 54 -1.20 -2.11 13.78
C LEU A 54 0.13 -1.51 13.29
N THR A 55 1.24 -2.12 13.70
CA THR A 55 2.59 -1.65 13.36
C THR A 55 2.89 -1.82 11.87
N THR A 56 2.48 -2.95 11.28
CA THR A 56 2.69 -3.22 9.86
C THR A 56 1.84 -2.31 8.99
N GLU A 57 0.59 -2.07 9.37
CA GLU A 57 -0.30 -1.15 8.66
C GLU A 57 0.21 0.31 8.73
N GLU A 58 0.70 0.76 9.90
CA GLU A 58 1.31 2.08 10.05
C GLU A 58 2.52 2.26 9.13
N LYS A 59 3.43 1.28 9.11
CA LYS A 59 4.59 1.29 8.20
C LYS A 59 4.17 1.28 6.74
N TYR A 60 3.11 0.55 6.41
CA TYR A 60 2.60 0.49 5.05
C TYR A 60 2.04 1.84 4.58
N VAL A 61 1.20 2.48 5.40
CA VAL A 61 0.70 3.85 5.16
C VAL A 61 1.85 4.83 4.97
N GLN A 62 2.85 4.80 5.87
CA GLN A 62 4.02 5.66 5.76
C GLN A 62 4.80 5.42 4.46
N SER A 63 4.96 4.16 4.04
CA SER A 63 5.66 3.81 2.80
C SER A 63 4.91 4.33 1.57
N LEU A 64 3.58 4.25 1.56
CA LEU A 64 2.75 4.84 0.51
C LEU A 64 2.86 6.37 0.47
N GLU A 65 2.89 7.02 1.63
CA GLU A 65 3.10 8.47 1.73
C GLU A 65 4.47 8.89 1.16
N GLN A 66 5.52 8.14 1.48
CA GLN A 66 6.87 8.35 0.93
C GLN A 66 6.90 8.13 -0.58
N LEU A 67 6.16 7.15 -1.10
CA LEU A 67 6.08 6.90 -2.53
C LEU A 67 5.45 8.10 -3.27
N LEU A 68 4.36 8.66 -2.72
CA LEU A 68 3.71 9.83 -3.32
C LEU A 68 4.57 11.09 -3.18
N THR A 69 4.96 11.42 -1.96
CA THR A 69 5.67 12.68 -1.67
C THR A 69 7.13 12.69 -2.14
N GLY A 70 7.79 11.53 -2.11
CA GLY A 70 9.20 11.38 -2.48
C GLY A 70 9.43 11.11 -3.97
N TYR A 71 8.46 10.49 -4.67
CA TYR A 71 8.62 10.12 -6.08
C TYR A 71 7.56 10.74 -6.99
N ARG A 72 6.27 10.48 -6.74
CA ARG A 72 5.20 10.94 -7.63
C ARG A 72 5.18 12.45 -7.76
N ASP A 73 5.14 13.17 -6.64
CA ASP A 73 4.94 14.62 -6.67
C ASP A 73 6.12 15.36 -7.31
N PRO A 74 7.40 15.03 -7.01
CA PRO A 74 8.53 15.59 -7.73
C PRO A 74 8.51 15.24 -9.22
N LEU A 75 8.19 13.99 -9.57
CA LEU A 75 8.17 13.57 -10.97
C LEU A 75 7.03 14.25 -11.75
N SER A 76 5.87 14.43 -11.13
CA SER A 76 4.74 15.15 -11.71
C SER A 76 5.08 16.61 -11.97
N LYS A 77 5.82 17.27 -11.08
CA LYS A 77 6.32 18.64 -11.31
C LYS A 77 7.32 18.69 -12.45
N TRP A 78 8.21 17.70 -12.54
CA TRP A 78 9.21 17.62 -13.61
C TRP A 78 8.57 17.39 -14.99
N LEU A 79 7.51 16.59 -15.05
CA LEU A 79 6.80 16.23 -16.29
C LEU A 79 5.63 17.17 -16.64
N GLN A 80 5.36 18.21 -15.85
CA GLN A 80 4.24 19.14 -16.08
C GLN A 80 4.23 19.74 -17.50
N ASN A 81 5.41 19.94 -18.08
CA ASN A 81 5.56 20.60 -19.38
C ASN A 81 5.64 19.62 -20.57
N THR A 82 5.48 18.31 -20.34
CA THR A 82 5.52 17.30 -21.41
C THR A 82 4.11 16.81 -21.72
N GLU A 83 3.80 16.66 -23.01
CA GLU A 83 2.47 16.26 -23.48
C GLU A 83 2.05 14.87 -22.94
N GLU A 84 3.01 13.96 -22.76
CA GLU A 84 2.78 12.62 -22.23
C GLU A 84 2.93 12.50 -20.71
N GLY A 85 3.41 13.55 -20.04
CA GLY A 85 3.82 13.53 -18.65
C GLY A 85 2.71 13.11 -17.70
N GLU A 86 1.53 13.74 -17.82
CA GLU A 86 0.38 13.43 -16.99
C GLU A 86 -0.11 11.99 -17.21
N THR A 87 -0.16 11.54 -18.48
CA THR A 87 -0.58 10.18 -18.82
C THR A 87 0.38 9.14 -18.23
N PHE A 88 1.69 9.40 -18.30
CA PHE A 88 2.70 8.54 -17.69
C PHE A 88 2.53 8.46 -16.16
N ILE A 89 2.40 9.60 -15.48
CA ILE A 89 2.18 9.64 -14.02
C ILE A 89 0.93 8.85 -13.63
N ARG A 90 -0.20 9.05 -14.33
CA ARG A 90 -1.44 8.31 -14.09
C ARG A 90 -1.27 6.80 -14.30
N LYS A 91 -0.50 6.37 -15.31
CA LYS A 91 -0.26 4.94 -15.58
C LYS A 91 0.66 4.28 -14.55
N VAL A 92 1.69 4.99 -14.08
CA VAL A 92 2.68 4.43 -13.14
C VAL A 92 2.15 4.45 -11.71
N PHE A 93 1.54 5.55 -11.29
CA PHE A 93 1.07 5.72 -9.91
C PHE A 93 -0.41 5.35 -9.72
N LEU A 94 -1.12 4.98 -10.80
CA LEU A 94 -2.50 4.48 -10.81
C LEU A 94 -3.39 5.17 -9.76
N ASN A 95 -4.07 4.38 -8.93
CA ASN A 95 -4.97 4.83 -7.89
C ASN A 95 -4.28 4.85 -6.52
N LEU A 96 -2.97 5.10 -6.45
CA LEU A 96 -2.23 5.09 -5.18
C LEU A 96 -2.79 6.08 -4.15
N ASP A 97 -3.32 7.23 -4.58
CA ASP A 97 -4.01 8.17 -3.66
C ASP A 97 -5.23 7.52 -2.99
N GLN A 98 -6.03 6.79 -3.76
CA GLN A 98 -7.23 6.11 -3.26
C GLN A 98 -6.84 4.97 -2.34
N LEU A 99 -5.81 4.20 -2.72
CA LEU A 99 -5.25 3.13 -1.91
C LEU A 99 -4.75 3.67 -0.56
N LEU A 100 -3.93 4.72 -0.57
CA LEU A 100 -3.44 5.37 0.64
C LEU A 100 -4.59 5.85 1.53
N ASN A 101 -5.62 6.47 0.97
CA ASN A 101 -6.77 6.93 1.74
C ASN A 101 -7.54 5.77 2.38
N ILE A 102 -7.70 4.64 1.68
CA ILE A 102 -8.32 3.43 2.25
C ILE A 102 -7.49 2.91 3.42
N HIS A 103 -6.18 2.78 3.26
CA HIS A 103 -5.28 2.29 4.31
C HIS A 103 -5.20 3.25 5.52
N ARG A 104 -5.20 4.57 5.31
CA ARG A 104 -5.31 5.53 6.43
C ARG A 104 -6.59 5.34 7.24
N ARG A 105 -7.73 5.13 6.57
CA ARG A 105 -9.01 4.87 7.25
C ARG A 105 -9.03 3.51 7.95
N LEU A 106 -8.40 2.50 7.35
CA LEU A 106 -8.22 1.18 7.94
C LEU A 106 -7.40 1.28 9.22
N LEU A 107 -6.20 1.88 9.16
CA LEU A 107 -5.33 2.10 10.31
C LEU A 107 -6.05 2.84 11.43
N GLN A 108 -6.73 3.94 11.12
CA GLN A 108 -7.49 4.70 12.11
C GLN A 108 -8.58 3.84 12.77
N SER A 109 -9.29 3.03 11.99
CA SER A 109 -10.33 2.13 12.50
C SER A 109 -9.75 1.03 13.40
N LEU A 110 -8.63 0.43 12.99
CA LEU A 110 -7.93 -0.58 13.78
C LEU A 110 -7.44 0.01 15.12
N GLN A 111 -6.85 1.20 15.10
CA GLN A 111 -6.38 1.88 16.30
C GLN A 111 -7.53 2.22 17.26
N ASN A 112 -8.66 2.73 16.74
CA ASN A 112 -9.82 3.11 17.55
C ASN A 112 -10.55 1.90 18.17
N LYS A 113 -10.44 0.73 17.54
CA LYS A 113 -11.12 -0.50 17.98
C LYS A 113 -10.16 -1.53 18.57
N ALA A 114 -8.90 -1.15 18.79
CA ALA A 114 -7.86 -2.05 19.26
C ALA A 114 -8.15 -2.67 20.64
N THR A 115 -9.00 -2.06 21.46
CA THR A 115 -9.37 -2.55 22.80
C THR A 115 -10.64 -3.40 22.84
N ASP A 116 -11.27 -3.66 21.70
CA ASP A 116 -12.47 -4.52 21.60
C ASP A 116 -12.26 -5.57 20.50
N PRO A 117 -12.03 -6.84 20.85
CA PRO A 117 -11.76 -7.90 19.88
C PRO A 117 -12.84 -8.10 18.81
N MET A 118 -14.11 -7.96 19.20
CA MET A 118 -15.23 -8.18 18.28
C MET A 118 -15.30 -7.04 17.26
N GLU A 119 -15.21 -5.80 17.74
CA GLU A 119 -15.21 -4.63 16.87
C GLU A 119 -13.94 -4.57 16.00
N PHE A 120 -12.78 -4.98 16.52
CA PHE A 120 -11.54 -5.09 15.76
C PHE A 120 -11.69 -6.04 14.57
N GLY A 121 -12.31 -7.20 14.78
CA GLY A 121 -12.62 -8.15 13.70
C GLY A 121 -13.54 -7.56 12.63
N GLN A 122 -14.56 -6.77 13.03
CA GLN A 122 -15.46 -6.12 12.08
C GLN A 122 -14.77 -5.10 11.17
N VAL A 123 -13.65 -4.51 11.60
CA VAL A 123 -12.87 -3.58 10.76
C VAL A 123 -12.42 -4.27 9.47
N PHE A 124 -11.99 -5.53 9.53
CA PHE A 124 -11.55 -6.28 8.34
C PHE A 124 -12.69 -6.57 7.37
N VAL A 125 -13.87 -6.92 7.88
CA VAL A 125 -15.06 -7.16 7.04
C VAL A 125 -15.40 -5.90 6.23
N ARG A 126 -15.36 -4.73 6.87
CA ARG A 126 -15.58 -3.45 6.20
C ARG A 126 -14.45 -3.12 5.22
N ALA A 127 -13.20 -3.41 5.59
CA ALA A 127 -12.05 -3.20 4.73
C ALA A 127 -12.13 -4.01 3.43
N VAL A 128 -12.51 -5.29 3.51
CA VAL A 128 -12.71 -6.15 2.33
C VAL A 128 -13.73 -5.53 1.37
N SER A 129 -14.84 -4.98 1.87
CA SER A 129 -15.81 -4.27 1.03
C SER A 129 -15.20 -3.06 0.30
N LEU A 130 -14.38 -2.26 0.99
CA LEU A 130 -13.67 -1.13 0.38
C LEU A 130 -12.66 -1.59 -0.69
N PHE A 131 -11.88 -2.64 -0.43
CA PHE A 131 -10.93 -3.20 -1.39
C PHE A 131 -11.60 -3.82 -2.60
N LEU A 132 -12.76 -4.48 -2.42
CA LEU A 132 -13.57 -4.97 -3.53
C LEU A 132 -14.06 -3.81 -4.38
N SER A 133 -14.57 -2.73 -3.76
CA SER A 133 -14.98 -1.53 -4.50
C SER A 133 -13.82 -0.90 -5.27
N LEU A 134 -12.62 -0.82 -4.68
CA LEU A 134 -11.43 -0.30 -5.36
C LEU A 134 -11.02 -1.22 -6.53
N SER A 135 -10.97 -2.53 -6.30
CA SER A 135 -10.61 -3.52 -7.32
C SER A 135 -11.57 -3.48 -8.51
N LEU A 136 -12.88 -3.37 -8.23
CA LEU A 136 -13.91 -3.21 -9.26
C LEU A 136 -13.75 -1.90 -10.03
N SER A 137 -13.34 -0.81 -9.37
CA SER A 137 -13.06 0.46 -10.06
C SER A 137 -11.80 0.43 -10.93
N LEU A 138 -10.87 -0.47 -10.65
CA LEU A 138 -9.61 -0.65 -11.40
C LEU A 138 -9.76 -1.57 -12.61
N LEU A 139 -10.79 -2.43 -12.61
CA LEU A 139 -11.10 -3.28 -13.75
C LEU A 139 -11.51 -2.40 -14.94
N SER A 140 -10.76 -2.48 -16.04
CA SER A 140 -11.19 -1.86 -17.28
C SER A 140 -12.55 -2.44 -17.69
N PRO A 141 -13.42 -1.66 -18.36
CA PRO A 141 -14.71 -2.15 -18.81
C PRO A 141 -14.60 -3.45 -19.63
N SER A 142 -13.52 -3.58 -20.41
CA SER A 142 -13.20 -4.79 -21.17
C SER A 142 -12.92 -6.02 -20.29
N LEU A 143 -12.13 -5.88 -19.22
CA LEU A 143 -11.85 -6.98 -18.30
C LEU A 143 -13.07 -7.32 -17.44
N PHE A 144 -13.87 -6.32 -17.07
CA PHE A 144 -15.12 -6.53 -16.35
C PHE A 144 -16.13 -7.33 -17.18
N LEU A 145 -16.31 -6.98 -18.45
CA LEU A 145 -17.16 -7.74 -19.37
C LEU A 145 -16.65 -9.18 -19.58
N LEU A 146 -15.33 -9.36 -19.68
CA LEU A 146 -14.73 -10.70 -19.78
C LEU A 146 -14.99 -11.54 -18.52
N LEU A 147 -14.84 -10.94 -17.33
CA LEU A 147 -15.11 -11.61 -16.05
C LEU A 147 -16.59 -12.01 -15.95
N LEU A 148 -17.52 -11.12 -16.32
CA LEU A 148 -18.94 -11.43 -16.37
C LEU A 148 -19.26 -12.56 -17.35
N ALA A 149 -18.65 -12.55 -18.53
CA ALA A 149 -18.82 -13.61 -19.52
C ALA A 149 -18.33 -14.98 -18.99
N LEU A 150 -17.19 -15.00 -18.30
CA LEU A 150 -16.65 -16.21 -17.68
C LEU A 150 -17.55 -16.72 -16.54
N LEU A 151 -18.06 -15.82 -15.70
CA LEU A 151 -19.00 -16.19 -14.63
C LEU A 151 -20.31 -16.75 -15.20
N ALA A 152 -20.85 -16.14 -16.26
CA ALA A 152 -22.04 -16.64 -16.93
C ALA A 152 -21.82 -18.04 -17.53
N PHE A 153 -20.66 -18.26 -18.17
CA PHE A 153 -20.28 -19.56 -18.71
C PHE A 153 -20.16 -20.64 -17.63
N LEU A 154 -19.52 -20.32 -16.49
CA LEU A 154 -19.40 -21.24 -15.35
C LEU A 154 -20.76 -21.59 -14.75
N LEU A 155 -21.65 -20.61 -14.57
CA LEU A 155 -23.00 -20.85 -14.06
C LEU A 155 -23.81 -21.74 -15.00
N PHE A 156 -23.71 -21.50 -16.31
CA PHE A 156 -24.35 -22.35 -17.33
C PHE A 156 -23.84 -23.79 -17.27
N PHE A 157 -22.52 -23.97 -17.15
CA PHE A 157 -21.91 -25.31 -17.03
C PHE A 157 -22.36 -26.03 -15.76
N LEU A 158 -22.40 -25.34 -14.62
CA LEU A 158 -22.90 -25.91 -13.36
C LEU A 158 -24.37 -26.33 -13.46
N LEU A 159 -25.23 -25.52 -14.10
CA LEU A 159 -26.63 -25.87 -14.32
C LEU A 159 -26.78 -27.16 -15.15
N ILE A 160 -25.95 -27.34 -16.18
CA ILE A 160 -25.93 -28.57 -16.98
C ILE A 160 -25.51 -29.77 -16.10
N CYS A 161 -24.44 -29.63 -15.33
CA CYS A 161 -23.94 -30.72 -14.48
C CYS A 161 -24.91 -31.15 -13.37
N PHE A 162 -25.80 -30.27 -12.91
CA PHE A 162 -26.80 -30.60 -11.89
C PHE A 162 -28.13 -31.13 -12.47
N HIS A 163 -28.36 -30.96 -13.77
CA HIS A 163 -29.58 -31.44 -14.45
C HIS A 163 -29.38 -32.75 -15.25
N LEU A 164 -28.13 -33.19 -15.44
CA LEU A 164 -27.80 -34.53 -15.93
C LEU A 164 -27.50 -35.49 -14.77
#